data_AF-A0A931ZAL0-F1
#
_entry.id   AF-A0A931ZAL0-F1
#
_cell.length_a   1.000
_cell.length_b   1.000
_cell.length_c   1.000
_cell.angle_alpha   90.00
_cell.angle_beta   90.00
_cell.angle_gamma   90.00
#
_symmetry.space_group_name_H-M   'P 1'
#
loop_
_entity.id
_entity.type
_entity.pdbx_description
1 polymer ?
#
loop_
_entity_poly.entity_id
_entity_poly.type
_entity_poly.pdbx_seq_one_letter_code
_entity_poly.pdbx_strand_id
1 'polypeptide(L)'
;MAGATEFDVGEYNRGRVIGLLERALLYFFVLQGQYGAIGFVLAAKAFTRFKALDDRPFAEYVLIGTLLSACLALAVGTAVTWLLR
;
A
#
# COMPACT_ATOMS: atom_id res chain seq x y z
N MET A 1 -2.23 -39.36 -9.07
CA MET A 1 -1.48 -38.40 -8.23
C MET A 1 -1.67 -37.03 -8.83
N ALA A 2 -2.63 -36.26 -8.31
CA ALA A 2 -2.96 -34.93 -8.81
C ALA A 2 -2.99 -33.97 -7.62
N GLY A 3 -2.37 -32.80 -7.77
CA GLY A 3 -2.59 -31.67 -6.89
C GLY A 3 -1.34 -30.93 -6.45
N ALA A 4 -1.30 -29.64 -6.80
CA ALA A 4 -0.65 -28.54 -6.10
C ALA A 4 0.77 -28.11 -6.52
N THR A 5 0.97 -27.84 -7.81
CA THR A 5 1.88 -26.76 -8.26
C THR A 5 1.18 -25.90 -9.32
N GLU A 6 0.09 -25.26 -8.94
CA GLU A 6 -0.46 -24.12 -9.69
C GLU A 6 -0.29 -22.89 -8.81
N PHE A 7 0.83 -22.20 -8.94
CA PHE A 7 0.89 -20.79 -8.54
C PHE A 7 -0.03 -20.04 -9.50
N ASP A 8 -1.28 -19.80 -9.08
CA ASP A 8 -2.33 -19.17 -9.87
C ASP A 8 -1.90 -17.76 -10.29
N VAL A 9 -1.57 -17.60 -11.57
CA VAL A 9 -1.18 -16.32 -12.17
C VAL A 9 -2.25 -15.24 -11.92
N GLY A 10 -3.52 -15.64 -11.75
CA GLY A 10 -4.64 -14.77 -11.46
C GLY A 10 -4.60 -14.13 -10.07
N GLU A 11 -4.04 -14.80 -9.07
CA GLU A 11 -3.93 -14.27 -7.70
C GLU A 11 -2.79 -13.26 -7.54
N TYR A 12 -1.65 -13.52 -8.20
CA TYR A 12 -0.53 -12.56 -8.28
C TYR A 12 -0.93 -11.27 -9.02
N ASN A 13 -1.78 -11.40 -10.06
CA ASN A 13 -2.23 -10.25 -10.85
C ASN A 13 -3.18 -9.34 -10.04
N ARG A 14 -4.05 -9.92 -9.19
CA ARG A 14 -4.96 -9.15 -8.33
C ARG A 14 -4.22 -8.27 -7.33
N GLY A 15 -3.20 -8.81 -6.64
CA GLY A 15 -2.39 -8.03 -5.70
C GLY A 15 -1.67 -6.85 -6.36
N ARG A 16 -1.20 -7.03 -7.60
CA ARG A 16 -0.50 -6.01 -8.38
C ARG A 16 -1.43 -4.89 -8.85
N VAL A 17 -2.64 -5.22 -9.28
CA VAL A 17 -3.68 -4.23 -9.65
C VAL A 17 -4.11 -3.39 -8.45
N ILE A 18 -4.29 -4.01 -7.28
CA ILE A 18 -4.61 -3.29 -6.03
C ILE A 18 -3.49 -2.32 -5.66
N GLY A 19 -2.24 -2.75 -5.75
CA GLY A 19 -1.08 -1.88 -5.49
C GLY A 19 -0.98 -0.69 -6.46
N LEU A 20 -1.34 -0.88 -7.73
CA LEU A 20 -1.36 0.21 -8.72
C LEU A 20 -2.47 1.23 -8.42
N LEU A 21 -3.66 0.75 -8.05
CA LEU A 21 -4.78 1.62 -7.66
C LEU A 21 -4.44 2.47 -6.43
N GLU A 22 -3.77 1.87 -5.45
CA GLU A 22 -3.36 2.56 -4.23
C GLU A 22 -2.35 3.67 -4.51
N ARG A 23 -1.37 3.42 -5.39
CA ARG A 23 -0.42 4.45 -5.82
C ARG A 23 -1.12 5.60 -6.54
N ALA A 24 -2.08 5.30 -7.43
CA ALA A 24 -2.87 6.33 -8.10
C ALA A 24 -3.67 7.19 -7.11
N LEU A 25 -4.29 6.58 -6.10
CA LEU A 25 -5.03 7.28 -5.04
C LEU A 25 -4.11 8.13 -4.15
N LEU A 26 -2.94 7.61 -3.76
CA LEU A 26 -1.94 8.37 -3.00
C LEU A 26 -1.50 9.62 -3.77
N TYR A 27 -1.17 9.48 -5.06
CA TYR A 27 -0.81 10.64 -5.90
C TYR A 27 -1.95 11.67 -5.96
N PHE A 28 -3.19 11.22 -6.16
CA PHE A 28 -4.34 12.10 -6.19
C PHE A 28 -4.53 12.87 -4.87
N PHE A 29 -4.41 12.21 -3.72
CA PHE A 29 -4.56 12.86 -2.42
C PHE A 29 -3.39 13.78 -2.06
N VAL A 30 -2.16 13.45 -2.47
CA VAL A 30 -1.00 14.35 -2.34
C VAL A 30 -1.22 15.62 -3.16
N LEU A 31 -1.69 15.52 -4.40
CA LEU A 31 -2.00 16.68 -5.24
C LEU A 31 -3.07 17.60 -4.61
N GLN A 32 -4.02 17.02 -3.90
CA GLN A 32 -5.06 17.78 -3.19
C GLN A 32 -4.62 18.26 -1.79
N GLY A 33 -3.40 17.94 -1.35
CA GLY A 33 -2.92 18.24 0.01
C GLY A 33 -3.69 17.52 1.12
N GLN A 34 -4.46 16.48 0.79
CA GLN A 34 -5.34 15.76 1.72
C GLN A 34 -4.60 14.58 2.35
N TYR A 35 -3.66 14.88 3.25
CA TYR A 35 -2.85 13.87 3.93
C TYR A 35 -3.65 12.89 4.81
N GLY A 36 -4.84 13.30 5.29
CA GLY A 36 -5.73 12.41 6.05
C GLY A 36 -6.32 11.27 5.22
N ALA A 37 -6.64 11.54 3.95
CA ALA A 37 -7.19 10.54 3.03
C ALA A 37 -6.16 9.45 2.66
N ILE A 38 -4.87 9.81 2.64
CA ILE A 38 -3.75 8.87 2.49
C ILE A 38 -3.77 7.83 3.62
N GLY A 39 -3.90 8.28 4.88
CA GLY A 39 -3.99 7.39 6.04
C GLY A 39 -5.18 6.42 5.94
N PHE A 40 -6.33 6.90 5.43
CA PHE A 40 -7.52 6.08 5.23
C PHE A 40 -7.30 4.97 4.20
N VAL A 41 -6.65 5.28 3.06
CA VAL A 41 -6.32 4.30 2.02
C VAL A 41 -5.36 3.22 2.56
N LEU A 42 -4.32 3.63 3.31
CA LEU A 42 -3.38 2.70 3.91
C LEU A 42 -4.05 1.79 4.95
N ALA A 43 -4.92 2.34 5.78
CA ALA A 43 -5.71 1.58 6.75
C ALA A 43 -6.63 0.57 6.04
N ALA A 44 -7.31 0.97 4.96
CA ALA A 44 -8.15 0.09 4.17
C ALA A 44 -7.34 -1.07 3.55
N LYS A 45 -6.14 -0.80 3.01
CA LYS A 45 -5.24 -1.85 2.51
C LYS A 45 -4.88 -2.85 3.61
N ALA A 46 -4.42 -2.35 4.76
CA ALA A 46 -4.03 -3.19 5.89
C ALA A 46 -5.20 -4.03 6.41
N PHE A 47 -6.41 -3.47 6.45
CA PHE A 47 -7.63 -4.16 6.88
C PHE A 47 -7.94 -5.39 6.01
N THR A 48 -7.82 -5.27 4.68
CA THR A 48 -8.07 -6.40 3.77
C THR A 48 -7.07 -7.55 3.95
N ARG A 49 -5.86 -7.25 4.43
CA ARG A 49 -4.80 -8.24 4.66
C ARG A 49 -4.72 -8.68 6.12
N PHE A 50 -5.59 -8.20 7.01
CA PHE A 50 -5.53 -8.44 8.45
C PHE A 50 -5.50 -9.94 8.81
N LYS A 51 -6.27 -10.78 8.11
CA LYS A 51 -6.29 -12.23 8.32
C LYS A 51 -4.99 -12.94 7.89
N ALA A 52 -4.24 -12.34 6.96
CA ALA A 52 -2.94 -12.84 6.51
C ALA A 52 -1.78 -12.35 7.39
N LEU A 53 -2.03 -11.44 8.34
CA LEU A 53 -1.03 -10.97 9.32
C LEU A 53 -0.82 -11.95 10.48
N ASP A 54 -1.57 -13.06 10.52
CA ASP A 54 -1.38 -14.14 11.50
C ASP A 54 0.02 -14.78 11.35
N ASP A 55 0.56 -14.75 10.13
CA ASP A 55 1.93 -15.16 9.82
C ASP A 55 2.90 -13.98 10.04
N ARG A 56 3.53 -13.96 11.22
CA ARG A 56 4.44 -12.89 11.69
C ARG A 56 5.45 -12.38 10.64
N PRO A 57 6.25 -13.23 9.97
CA PRO A 57 7.23 -12.77 8.99
C PRO A 57 6.60 -12.08 7.78
N PHE A 58 5.42 -12.52 7.34
CA PHE A 58 4.68 -11.87 6.25
C PHE A 58 4.10 -10.52 6.69
N ALA A 59 3.58 -10.47 7.91
CA ALA A 59 3.04 -9.25 8.51
C ALA A 59 4.11 -8.15 8.60
N GLU A 60 5.30 -8.48 9.11
CA GLU A 60 6.41 -7.54 9.25
C GLU A 60 6.86 -7.01 7.89
N TYR A 61 6.98 -7.86 6.87
CA TYR A 61 7.36 -7.45 5.53
C TYR A 61 6.37 -6.44 4.92
N VAL A 62 5.07 -6.73 5.00
CA VAL A 62 4.03 -5.85 4.46
C VAL A 62 3.96 -4.54 5.25
N LEU A 63 4.08 -4.61 6.58
CA LEU A 63 4.00 -3.44 7.45
C LEU A 63 5.18 -2.50 7.21
N ILE A 64 6.41 -3.03 7.20
CA ILE A 64 7.64 -2.26 6.93
C ILE A 64 7.57 -1.64 5.53
N GLY A 65 7.17 -2.41 4.50
CA GLY A 65 7.08 -1.90 3.13
C GLY A 65 6.04 -0.78 2.97
N THR A 66 4.89 -0.91 3.63
CA THR A 66 3.80 0.07 3.53
C THR A 66 4.11 1.34 4.33
N LEU A 67 4.64 1.21 5.54
CA LEU A 67 5.04 2.35 6.39
C LEU A 67 6.20 3.13 5.77
N LEU A 68 7.20 2.45 5.21
CA LEU A 68 8.33 3.11 4.56
C LEU A 68 7.85 3.95 3.37
N SER A 69 6.96 3.38 2.54
CA SER A 69 6.39 4.10 1.40
C SER A 69 5.52 5.28 1.83
N ALA A 70 4.74 5.14 2.91
CA ALA A 70 3.94 6.23 3.47
C ALA A 70 4.81 7.36 4.04
N CYS A 71 5.87 7.02 4.79
CA CYS A 71 6.85 7.98 5.30
C CYS A 71 7.52 8.77 4.16
N LEU A 72 7.96 8.09 3.10
CA LEU A 72 8.54 8.76 1.94
C LEU A 72 7.54 9.67 1.23
N ALA A 73 6.29 9.23 1.04
CA ALA A 73 5.25 10.05 0.43
C ALA A 73 4.93 11.32 1.25
N LEU A 74 4.87 11.19 2.58
CA LEU A 74 4.67 12.32 3.50
C LEU A 74 5.88 13.26 3.51
N ALA A 75 7.10 12.73 3.54
CA ALA A 75 8.33 13.52 3.49
C ALA A 75 8.43 14.32 2.18
N VAL A 76 8.14 13.70 1.04
CA VAL A 76 8.15 14.37 -0.27
C VAL A 76 7.00 15.38 -0.37
N GLY A 77 5.78 15.03 0.04
CA GLY A 77 4.62 15.94 -0.03
C GLY A 77 4.79 17.18 0.85
N THR A 78 5.31 17.01 2.07
CA THR A 78 5.62 18.14 2.96
C THR A 78 6.76 19.00 2.41
N ALA A 79 7.83 18.40 1.87
CA ALA A 79 8.92 19.12 1.23
C ALA A 79 8.45 19.93 0.00
N VAL A 80 7.60 19.36 -0.85
CA VAL A 80 7.00 20.04 -2.01
C VAL A 80 6.11 21.20 -1.56
N THR A 81 5.25 20.99 -0.56
CA THR A 81 4.38 22.04 -0.03
C THR A 81 5.20 23.17 0.62
N TRP A 82 6.32 22.84 1.26
CA TRP A 82 7.24 23.81 1.84
C TRP A 82 8.00 24.60 0.76
N LEU A 83 8.34 23.98 -0.37
CA LEU A 83 9.01 24.63 -1.50
C LEU A 83 8.08 25.55 -2.31
N LEU A 84 6.77 25.23 -2.36
CA LEU A 84 5.75 26.02 -3.06
C LEU A 84 5.13 27.15 -2.21
N ARG A 85 5.47 27.25 -0.92
CA ARG A 85 5.06 28.34 -0.01
C ARG A 85 6.22 29.29 0.23
#